data_AF-A0AAW7QKR3-F1
#
_entry.id   AF-A0AAW7QKR3-F1
#
_cell.length_a   1.000
_cell.length_b   1.000
_cell.length_c   1.000
_cell.angle_alpha   90.00
_cell.angle_beta   90.00
_cell.angle_gamma   90.00
#
_symmetry.space_group_name_H-M   'P 1'
#
loop_
_entity.id
_entity.type
_entity.pdbx_description
1 polymer ?
#
loop_
_entity_poly.entity_id
_entity_poly.type
_entity_poly.pdbx_seq_one_letter_code
_entity_poly.pdbx_strand_id
1 'polypeptide(L)'
;MSYHHFSIDERESILIYRTQGLNFSQIAKLFHRHPSSISREWKRHLKEGSYSPSHAQKSYYIAKSHYGRKRMLERDHNLSNTVKHLFLDYQ
;
A
#
# COMPACT_ATOMS: atom_id res chain seq x y z
N MET A 1 -10.99 13.12 -8.39
CA MET A 1 -11.15 11.65 -8.28
C MET A 1 -10.32 11.18 -7.09
N SER A 2 -10.94 10.57 -6.07
CA SER A 2 -10.20 9.94 -4.97
C SER A 2 -9.60 8.63 -5.46
N TYR A 3 -8.29 8.44 -5.28
CA TYR A 3 -7.63 7.19 -5.65
C TYR A 3 -7.86 6.16 -4.55
N HIS A 4 -8.71 5.17 -4.82
CA HIS A 4 -8.96 4.06 -3.89
C HIS A 4 -7.95 2.94 -4.11
N HIS A 5 -6.99 2.83 -3.20
CA HIS A 5 -6.06 1.71 -3.16
C HIS A 5 -6.80 0.40 -2.86
N PHE A 6 -6.20 -0.72 -3.27
CA PHE A 6 -6.68 -2.02 -2.82
C PHE A 6 -6.34 -2.23 -1.35
N SER A 7 -7.28 -2.72 -0.55
CA SER A 7 -7.03 -3.22 0.81
C SER A 7 -6.34 -4.60 0.75
N ILE A 8 -5.90 -5.10 1.90
CA ILE A 8 -5.39 -6.47 1.98
C ILE A 8 -6.50 -7.48 1.65
N ASP A 9 -7.71 -7.28 2.17
CA ASP A 9 -8.86 -8.18 1.93
C ASP A 9 -9.24 -8.24 0.44
N GLU A 10 -9.20 -7.09 -0.25
CA GLU A 10 -9.45 -7.05 -1.69
C GLU A 10 -8.35 -7.80 -2.46
N ARG A 11 -7.07 -7.69 -2.04
CA ARG A 11 -5.95 -8.43 -2.66
C ARG A 11 -6.06 -9.93 -2.44
N GLU A 12 -6.42 -10.35 -1.23
CA GLU A 12 -6.66 -11.76 -0.89
C GLU A 12 -7.82 -12.32 -1.71
N SER A 13 -8.90 -11.56 -1.80
CA SER A 13 -10.06 -11.91 -2.62
C SER A 13 -9.70 -12.02 -4.10
N ILE A 14 -8.86 -11.13 -4.65
CA ILE A 14 -8.34 -11.25 -6.03
C ILE A 14 -7.61 -12.59 -6.21
N LEU A 15 -6.74 -12.98 -5.27
CA LEU A 15 -6.03 -14.25 -5.33
C LEU A 15 -7.02 -15.43 -5.33
N ILE A 16 -7.95 -15.46 -4.37
CA ILE A 16 -8.96 -16.53 -4.23
C ILE A 16 -9.81 -16.66 -5.50
N TYR A 17 -10.30 -15.55 -6.06
CA TYR A 17 -11.11 -15.62 -7.27
C TYR A 17 -10.30 -16.07 -8.50
N ARG A 18 -9.02 -15.73 -8.57
CA ARG A 18 -8.13 -16.21 -9.64
C ARG A 18 -7.85 -17.71 -9.52
N THR A 19 -7.69 -18.25 -8.31
CA THR A 19 -7.55 -19.69 -8.10
C THR A 19 -8.84 -20.46 -8.39
N GLN A 20 -10.00 -19.82 -8.22
CA GLN A 20 -11.31 -20.34 -8.65
C GLN A 20 -11.56 -20.24 -10.18
N GLY A 21 -10.63 -19.67 -10.94
CA GLY A 21 -10.74 -19.59 -12.40
C GLY A 21 -11.49 -18.36 -12.94
N LEU A 22 -11.90 -17.42 -12.10
CA LEU A 22 -12.56 -16.20 -12.57
C LEU A 22 -11.58 -15.32 -13.35
N ASN A 23 -12.07 -14.67 -14.41
CA ASN A 23 -11.30 -13.67 -15.15
C ASN A 23 -11.39 -12.29 -14.48
N PHE A 24 -10.49 -11.36 -14.88
CA PHE A 24 -10.43 -10.03 -14.28
C PHE A 24 -11.73 -9.22 -14.44
N SER A 25 -12.49 -9.43 -15.52
CA SER A 25 -13.76 -8.73 -15.72
C SER A 25 -14.83 -9.20 -14.75
N GLN A 26 -14.88 -10.50 -14.43
CA GLN A 26 -15.78 -11.05 -13.41
C GLN A 26 -15.42 -10.54 -12.02
N ILE A 27 -14.14 -10.59 -11.66
CA ILE A 27 -13.63 -10.10 -10.37
C ILE A 27 -13.93 -8.60 -10.20
N ALA A 28 -13.73 -7.81 -11.25
CA ALA A 28 -13.99 -6.39 -11.21
C ALA A 28 -15.47 -6.06 -10.99
N LYS A 29 -16.40 -6.86 -11.53
CA LYS A 29 -17.83 -6.73 -11.26
C LYS A 29 -18.14 -6.98 -9.77
N LEU A 30 -17.49 -7.97 -9.14
CA LEU A 30 -17.66 -8.27 -7.71
C LEU A 30 -17.19 -7.13 -6.81
N PHE A 31 -16.11 -6.44 -7.17
CA PHE A 31 -15.60 -5.29 -6.41
C PHE A 31 -16.21 -3.95 -6.81
N HIS A 32 -17.12 -3.90 -7.79
CA HIS A 32 -17.61 -2.66 -8.38
C HIS A 32 -16.46 -1.74 -8.86
N ARG A 33 -15.40 -2.33 -9.40
CA ARG A 33 -14.21 -1.63 -9.92
C ARG A 33 -14.08 -1.83 -11.42
N HIS A 34 -13.23 -1.03 -12.05
CA HIS A 34 -12.91 -1.23 -13.46
C HIS A 34 -11.97 -2.44 -13.65
N PRO A 35 -12.17 -3.31 -14.68
CA PRO A 35 -11.32 -4.47 -14.93
C PRO A 35 -9.82 -4.15 -15.06
N SER A 36 -9.49 -2.99 -15.62
CA SER A 36 -8.10 -2.56 -15.72
C SER A 36 -7.45 -2.27 -14.36
N SER A 37 -8.23 -1.94 -13.32
CA SER A 37 -7.69 -1.75 -11.97
C SER A 37 -7.22 -3.08 -11.38
N ILE A 38 -8.00 -4.14 -11.56
CA ILE A 38 -7.61 -5.51 -11.16
C ILE A 38 -6.41 -5.99 -11.97
N SER A 39 -6.44 -5.80 -13.29
CA SER A 39 -5.33 -6.20 -14.16
C SER A 39 -4.03 -5.48 -13.81
N ARG A 40 -4.09 -4.17 -13.52
CA ARG A 40 -2.91 -3.39 -13.11
C ARG A 40 -2.36 -3.85 -11.76
N GLU A 41 -3.24 -4.08 -10.77
CA GLU A 41 -2.83 -4.62 -9.46
C GLU A 41 -2.15 -5.98 -9.60
N TRP A 42 -2.78 -6.88 -10.36
CA TRP A 42 -2.24 -8.22 -10.62
C TRP A 42 -0.88 -8.16 -11.30
N LYS A 43 -0.77 -7.46 -12.44
CA LYS A 43 0.48 -7.35 -13.22
C LYS A 43 1.61 -6.71 -12.42
N ARG A 44 1.32 -5.72 -11.56
CA ARG A 44 2.32 -5.04 -10.74
C ARG A 44 2.97 -5.98 -9.72
N HIS A 45 2.22 -6.95 -9.21
CA HIS A 45 2.66 -7.82 -8.12
C HIS A 45 2.78 -9.30 -8.52
N LEU A 46 2.60 -9.63 -9.79
CA LEU A 46 2.91 -10.93 -10.36
C LEU A 46 4.42 -11.05 -10.52
N LYS A 47 5.05 -11.91 -9.71
CA LYS A 47 6.49 -12.21 -9.78
C LYS A 47 6.68 -13.70 -9.98
N GLU A 48 7.51 -14.09 -10.93
CA GLU A 48 7.84 -15.51 -11.20
C GLU A 48 6.58 -16.39 -11.39
N GLY A 49 5.52 -15.83 -11.96
CA GLY A 49 4.24 -16.52 -12.18
C GLY A 49 3.32 -16.62 -10.95
N SER A 50 3.75 -16.12 -9.78
CA SER A 50 2.96 -16.14 -8.55
C SER A 50 2.52 -14.73 -8.13
N TYR A 51 1.28 -14.64 -7.62
CA TYR A 51 0.73 -13.42 -7.05
C TYR A 51 0.62 -13.58 -5.53
N SER A 52 1.19 -12.65 -4.77
CA SER A 52 1.15 -12.64 -3.31
C SER A 52 0.49 -11.35 -2.77
N PRO A 53 -0.69 -11.47 -2.13
CA PRO A 53 -1.38 -10.34 -1.49
C PRO A 53 -0.53 -9.63 -0.42
N SER A 54 0.17 -10.40 0.42
CA SER A 54 1.03 -9.85 1.47
C SER A 54 2.22 -9.07 0.90
N HIS A 55 2.83 -9.57 -0.18
CA HIS A 55 3.89 -8.86 -0.89
C HIS A 55 3.39 -7.58 -1.56
N ALA A 56 2.21 -7.61 -2.16
CA ALA A 56 1.56 -6.44 -2.76
C ALA A 56 1.28 -5.36 -1.72
N GLN A 57 0.72 -5.75 -0.57
CA GLN A 57 0.47 -4.86 0.56
C GLN A 57 1.75 -4.25 1.11
N LYS A 58 2.78 -5.07 1.34
CA LYS A 58 4.08 -4.61 1.84
C LYS A 58 4.72 -3.61 0.87
N SER A 59 4.69 -3.93 -0.43
CA SER A 59 5.21 -3.06 -1.48
C SER A 59 4.47 -1.71 -1.51
N TYR A 60 3.16 -1.70 -1.30
CA TYR A 60 2.39 -0.46 -1.16
C TYR A 60 2.84 0.38 0.05
N TYR A 61 3.00 -0.23 1.23
CA TYR A 61 3.43 0.50 2.42
C TYR A 61 4.84 1.05 2.31
N ILE A 62 5.76 0.30 1.68
CA ILE A 62 7.12 0.78 1.38
C ILE A 62 7.04 1.99 0.44
N ALA A 63 6.32 1.87 -0.67
CA ALA A 63 6.14 2.99 -1.59
C ALA A 63 5.55 4.20 -0.87
N LYS A 64 4.45 4.01 -0.12
CA LYS A 64 3.77 5.05 0.67
C LYS A 64 4.70 5.72 1.68
N SER A 65 5.62 4.98 2.30
CA SER A 65 6.58 5.54 3.25
C SER A 65 7.57 6.49 2.57
N HIS A 66 7.80 6.41 1.27
CA HIS A 66 8.63 7.38 0.54
C HIS A 66 7.86 8.66 0.17
N TYR A 67 6.53 8.64 0.19
CA TYR A 67 5.72 9.81 -0.13
C TYR A 67 5.59 10.76 1.07
N GLY A 68 5.40 12.05 0.74
CA GLY A 68 5.13 13.11 1.71
C GLY A 68 6.38 13.64 2.41
N ARG A 69 6.23 14.85 2.98
CA ARG A 69 7.31 15.50 3.73
C ARG A 69 7.48 14.80 5.08
N LYS A 70 8.69 14.32 5.37
CA LYS A 70 9.03 13.78 6.70
C LYS A 70 9.02 14.87 7.75
N ARG A 71 8.60 14.53 8.98
CA ARG A 71 8.61 15.49 10.09
C ARG A 71 10.05 15.91 10.35
N MET A 72 10.27 17.21 10.59
CA MET A 72 11.63 17.75 10.74
C MET A 72 12.40 17.05 11.87
N LEU A 73 11.72 16.78 13.00
CA LEU A 73 12.30 16.12 14.17
C LEU A 73 12.54 14.61 14.00
N GLU A 74 11.93 13.97 12.99
CA GLU A 74 12.23 12.57 12.62
C GLU A 74 13.46 12.48 11.71
N ARG A 75 13.75 13.54 10.96
CA ARG A 75 14.86 13.60 10.01
C ARG A 75 16.15 14.11 10.66
N ASP A 76 16.04 15.15 11.47
CA ASP A 76 17.18 15.84 12.08
C ASP A 76 17.25 15.50 13.57
N HIS A 77 18.19 14.63 13.91
CA HIS A 77 18.39 14.14 15.28
C HIS A 77 18.95 15.23 16.18
N ASN A 78 19.78 16.13 15.65
CA ASN A 78 20.34 17.25 16.44
C ASN A 78 19.22 18.21 16.81
N LEU A 79 18.39 18.61 15.84
CA LEU A 79 17.22 19.44 16.08
C LEU A 79 16.24 18.76 17.07
N SER A 80 16.01 17.45 16.90
CA SER A 80 15.16 16.66 17.80
C SER A 80 15.66 16.69 19.25
N ASN A 81 16.97 16.53 19.45
CA ASN A 81 17.59 16.56 20.77
C ASN A 81 17.56 17.95 21.38
N THR A 82 17.83 19.00 20.61
CA THR A 82 17.73 20.40 21.08
C THR A 82 16.31 20.73 21.52
N VAL A 83 15.29 20.35 20.73
CA VAL A 83 13.89 20.58 21.09
C VAL A 83 13.51 19.81 22.37
N LYS A 84 13.94 18.55 22.52
CA LYS A 84 13.68 17.77 23.75
C LYS A 84 14.32 18.42 24.98
N HIS A 85 15.56 18.88 24.87
CA HIS A 85 16.27 19.54 25.95
C HIS A 85 15.56 20.83 26.37
N LEU A 86 15.27 21.72 25.41
CA LEU A 86 14.54 22.97 25.68
C LEU A 86 13.12 22.73 26.21
N PHE A 87 12.49 21.60 25.90
CA PHE A 87 11.16 21.29 26.43
C PHE A 87 11.20 20.84 27.90
N LEU A 88 12.25 20.12 28.31
CA LEU A 88 12.43 19.63 29.67
C LEU A 88 12.95 20.71 30.63
N ASP A 89 13.78 21.63 30.14
CA ASP A 89 14.37 22.68 30.98
C ASP A 89 13.42 23.83 31.34
N TYR A 90 12.31 23.96 30.61
CA TYR A 90 11.35 25.07 30.76
C TYR A 90 9.98 24.58 31.30
N GLN A 91 9.95 23.47 32.06
CA GLN A 91 8.78 22.99 32.80
C GLN A 91 8.69 23.54 34.22
#